data_AF-F8WJT3-F1
#
_entry.id   AF-F8WJT3-F1
#
_cell.length_a   1.000
_cell.length_b   1.000
_cell.length_c   1.000
_cell.angle_alpha   90.00
_cell.angle_beta   90.00
_cell.angle_gamma   90.00
#
_symmetry.space_group_name_H-M   'P 1'
#
loop_
_entity.id
_entity.type
_entity.pdbx_description
1 polymer ?
#
loop_
_entity_poly.entity_id
_entity_poly.type
_entity_poly.pdbx_seq_one_letter_code
_entity_poly.pdbx_strand_id
1 'polypeptide(L)'
;MVALSNTSARQFKIPVWFTLPLLIGILVVGFWLIATFLAPYMTPYDPLQMADRRLQIPSWSHWLGTDALGRDVLARTLYGARHSLPIALVVVVSAVIIGALAGAVAGYRGGWVDAAIAAGAGSGRILFKHILPLCWTPVLISATMDLGQVILLAASLSFIGLGATPPTPEWGSMIAEGAVHFYNWWIAMGPGLAILTIVLGFNFIGDGLRDYFDPRSK
;
A
#
# COMPACT_ATOMS: atom_id res chain seq x y z
N MET A 1 49.37 -1.82 37.50
CA MET A 1 49.34 -1.97 36.03
C MET A 1 48.18 -2.91 35.70
N VAL A 2 47.13 -2.37 35.10
CA VAL A 2 46.04 -3.04 34.36
C VAL A 2 45.24 -4.17 35.06
N ALA A 3 44.03 -3.83 35.52
CA ALA A 3 42.90 -4.75 35.52
C ALA A 3 41.74 -4.03 34.82
N LEU A 4 41.57 -4.30 33.52
CA LEU A 4 40.45 -3.78 32.74
C LEU A 4 39.16 -4.46 33.21
N SER A 5 38.26 -3.67 33.79
CA SER A 5 36.90 -4.10 34.11
C SER A 5 36.14 -4.30 32.80
N ASN A 6 35.99 -5.58 32.41
CA ASN A 6 35.20 -5.98 31.27
C ASN A 6 33.72 -5.88 31.64
N THR A 7 33.15 -4.69 31.51
CA THR A 7 31.71 -4.47 31.60
C THR A 7 31.06 -5.05 30.34
N SER A 8 30.62 -6.31 30.45
CA SER A 8 29.75 -6.94 29.46
C SER A 8 28.39 -6.23 29.48
N ALA A 9 28.32 -5.09 28.78
CA ALA A 9 27.05 -4.50 28.40
C ALA A 9 26.37 -5.52 27.48
N ARG A 10 25.24 -6.09 27.94
CA ARG A 10 24.33 -6.86 27.09
C ARG A 10 23.94 -5.96 25.92
N GLN A 11 24.61 -6.11 24.79
CA GLN A 11 24.20 -5.49 23.53
C GLN A 11 22.84 -6.10 23.21
N PHE A 12 21.78 -5.33 23.43
CA PHE A 12 20.43 -5.69 23.02
C PHE A 12 20.45 -5.69 21.49
N LYS A 13 20.78 -6.83 20.89
CA LYS A 13 20.77 -7.01 19.44
C LYS A 13 19.31 -6.97 19.01
N ILE A 14 18.85 -5.80 18.57
CA ILE A 14 17.57 -5.68 17.89
C ILE A 14 17.60 -6.71 16.75
N PRO A 15 16.61 -7.61 16.68
CA PRO A 15 16.59 -8.58 15.61
C PRO A 15 16.63 -7.86 14.26
N VAL A 16 17.42 -8.36 13.30
CA VAL A 16 17.66 -7.68 12.01
C VAL A 16 16.36 -7.41 11.23
N TRP A 17 15.30 -8.19 11.49
CA TRP A 17 13.97 -8.02 10.93
C TRP A 17 13.11 -6.95 11.61
N PHE A 18 13.56 -6.35 12.71
CA PHE A 18 12.78 -5.43 13.54
C PHE A 18 13.30 -4.01 13.37
N THR A 19 13.36 -3.55 12.11
CA THR A 19 13.80 -2.21 11.78
C THR A 19 12.68 -1.21 12.08
N LEU A 20 13.03 -0.01 12.54
CA LEU A 20 12.08 1.07 12.78
C LEU A 20 11.18 1.36 11.55
N PRO A 21 11.71 1.35 10.30
CA PRO A 21 10.87 1.45 9.10
C PRO A 21 9.78 0.39 9.02
N LEU A 22 10.08 -0.90 9.26
CA LEU A 22 9.08 -1.97 9.20
C LEU A 22 7.94 -1.72 10.18
N LEU A 23 8.25 -1.32 11.42
CA LEU A 23 7.23 -1.01 12.42
C LEU A 23 6.35 0.16 12.01
N ILE A 24 6.97 1.24 11.51
CA ILE A 24 6.22 2.38 10.98
C ILE A 24 5.32 1.91 9.84
N GLY A 25 5.82 1.08 8.93
CA GLY A 25 5.05 0.56 7.81
C GLY A 25 3.84 -0.28 8.27
N ILE A 26 4.04 -1.21 9.20
CA ILE A 26 2.97 -2.03 9.78
C ILE A 26 1.93 -1.15 10.48
N LEU A 27 2.37 -0.14 11.25
CA LEU A 27 1.45 0.76 11.95
C LEU A 27 0.63 1.61 10.97
N VAL A 28 1.26 2.15 9.93
CA VAL A 28 0.60 2.99 8.92
C VAL A 28 -0.38 2.18 8.08
N VAL A 29 0.03 1.03 7.57
CA VAL A 29 -0.88 0.14 6.82
C VAL A 29 -2.01 -0.35 7.73
N GLY A 30 -1.69 -0.73 8.97
CA GLY A 30 -2.66 -1.12 9.99
C GLY A 30 -3.69 -0.02 10.25
N PHE A 31 -3.26 1.23 10.39
CA PHE A 31 -4.14 2.38 10.57
C PHE A 31 -5.14 2.52 9.41
N TRP A 32 -4.68 2.45 8.16
CA TRP A 32 -5.55 2.58 6.99
C TRP A 32 -6.48 1.38 6.77
N LEU A 33 -6.02 0.18 7.09
CA LEU A 33 -6.88 -1.01 7.11
C LEU A 33 -7.95 -0.88 8.19
N ILE A 34 -7.62 -0.37 9.38
CA ILE A 34 -8.60 -0.07 10.43
C ILE A 34 -9.57 1.01 9.95
N ALA A 35 -9.10 2.09 9.33
CA ALA A 35 -9.95 3.15 8.78
C ALA A 35 -10.95 2.61 7.75
N THR A 36 -10.53 1.64 6.93
CA THR A 36 -11.43 0.96 5.98
C THR A 36 -12.65 0.36 6.69
N PHE A 37 -12.51 -0.29 7.83
CA PHE A 37 -13.66 -0.89 8.52
C PHE A 37 -14.32 0.06 9.53
N LEU A 38 -13.55 0.90 10.21
CA LEU A 38 -13.98 1.72 11.34
C LEU A 38 -14.22 3.20 11.00
N ALA A 39 -14.13 3.64 9.74
CA ALA A 39 -14.41 5.04 9.36
C ALA A 39 -15.69 5.65 9.97
N PRO A 40 -16.86 4.96 10.04
CA PRO A 40 -18.06 5.47 10.67
C PRO A 40 -17.92 5.80 12.16
N TYR A 41 -16.98 5.17 12.85
CA TYR A 41 -16.67 5.44 14.25
C TYR A 41 -15.55 6.46 14.43
N MET A 42 -14.75 6.71 13.39
CA MET A 42 -13.64 7.67 13.42
C MET A 42 -14.10 9.10 13.15
N THR A 43 -15.21 9.29 12.43
CA THR A 43 -15.76 10.61 12.14
C THR A 43 -17.27 10.63 12.35
N PRO A 44 -17.82 11.70 12.97
CA PRO A 44 -19.27 11.84 13.15
C PRO A 44 -20.00 12.28 11.87
N TYR A 45 -19.28 12.67 10.82
CA TYR A 45 -19.84 13.22 9.58
C TYR A 45 -20.07 12.14 8.53
N ASP A 46 -21.18 12.24 7.80
CA ASP A 46 -21.43 11.45 6.60
C ASP A 46 -20.59 12.02 5.44
N PRO A 47 -19.76 11.20 4.75
CA PRO A 47 -18.91 11.65 3.65
C PRO A 47 -19.67 12.21 2.44
N LEU A 48 -20.96 11.93 2.30
CA LEU A 48 -21.80 12.39 1.18
C LEU A 48 -22.68 13.59 1.54
N GLN A 49 -22.82 13.91 2.83
CA GLN A 49 -23.70 14.98 3.28
C GLN A 49 -23.16 16.35 2.90
N MET A 50 -23.94 17.08 2.09
CA MET A 50 -23.62 18.44 1.67
C MET A 50 -24.08 19.44 2.75
N ALA A 51 -23.19 20.31 3.21
CA ALA A 51 -23.52 21.41 4.11
C ALA A 51 -23.74 22.73 3.34
N ASP A 52 -24.54 23.63 3.91
CA ASP A 52 -24.79 24.97 3.34
C ASP A 52 -23.52 25.82 3.24
N ARG A 53 -22.53 25.57 4.11
CA ARG A 53 -21.27 26.31 4.14
C ARG A 53 -20.19 25.54 3.39
N ARG A 54 -19.97 25.92 2.13
CA ARG A 54 -18.99 25.33 1.21
C ARG A 54 -17.60 25.95 1.39
N LEU A 55 -16.55 25.21 1.02
CA LEU A 55 -15.16 25.69 1.01
C LEU A 55 -14.71 26.33 2.33
N GLN A 56 -15.11 25.76 3.46
CA GLN A 56 -14.61 26.18 4.75
C GLN A 56 -13.17 25.72 4.95
N ILE A 57 -12.35 26.64 5.46
CA ILE A 57 -11.00 26.35 5.94
C ILE A 57 -11.03 25.30 7.08
N PRO A 58 -9.90 24.60 7.33
CA PRO A 58 -9.73 23.73 8.48
C PRO A 58 -10.15 24.41 9.80
N SER A 59 -10.97 23.73 10.58
CA SER A 59 -11.55 24.21 11.84
C SER A 59 -11.84 23.05 12.80
N TRP A 60 -12.24 23.36 14.03
CA TRP A 60 -12.56 22.32 15.02
C TRP A 60 -13.78 21.47 14.66
N SER A 61 -14.75 22.03 13.92
CA SER A 61 -15.86 21.26 13.38
C SER A 61 -15.42 20.42 12.17
N HIS A 62 -14.58 20.98 11.31
CA HIS A 62 -14.10 20.30 10.10
C HIS A 62 -12.57 20.30 10.09
N TRP A 63 -11.96 19.25 10.62
CA TRP A 63 -10.51 19.22 10.88
C TRP A 63 -9.66 19.45 9.62
N LEU A 64 -10.13 19.00 8.46
CA LEU A 64 -9.52 19.24 7.16
C LEU A 64 -10.33 20.20 6.28
N GLY A 65 -11.27 20.94 6.87
CA GLY A 65 -12.16 21.83 6.16
C GLY A 65 -13.22 21.07 5.35
N THR A 66 -13.90 21.81 4.48
CA THR A 66 -14.94 21.27 3.59
C THR A 66 -14.58 21.45 2.13
N ASP A 67 -15.15 20.61 1.28
CA ASP A 67 -14.97 20.68 -0.17
C ASP A 67 -15.92 21.68 -0.86
N ALA A 68 -15.95 21.64 -2.21
CA ALA A 68 -16.77 22.52 -3.04
C ALA A 68 -18.28 22.28 -2.88
N LEU A 69 -18.68 21.10 -2.42
CA LEU A 69 -20.07 20.75 -2.12
C LEU A 69 -20.40 20.88 -0.62
N GLY A 70 -19.44 21.33 0.21
CA GLY A 70 -19.62 21.48 1.65
C GLY A 70 -19.55 20.16 2.42
N ARG A 71 -18.96 19.10 1.86
CA ARG A 71 -18.74 17.82 2.56
C ARG A 71 -17.43 17.88 3.35
N ASP A 72 -17.37 17.18 4.47
CA ASP A 72 -16.18 17.13 5.34
C ASP A 72 -15.02 16.37 4.68
N VAL A 73 -13.86 17.03 4.50
CA VAL A 73 -12.72 16.44 3.80
C VAL A 73 -12.10 15.26 4.57
N LEU A 74 -12.05 15.33 5.90
CA LEU A 74 -11.46 14.26 6.73
C LEU A 74 -12.30 12.98 6.66
N ALA A 75 -13.62 13.11 6.83
CA ALA A 75 -14.56 12.01 6.66
C ALA A 75 -14.43 11.41 5.27
N ARG A 76 -14.40 12.23 4.22
CA ARG A 76 -14.20 11.74 2.84
C ARG A 76 -12.84 11.05 2.67
N THR A 77 -11.77 11.53 3.29
CA THR A 77 -10.46 10.86 3.23
C THR A 77 -10.50 9.50 3.91
N LEU A 78 -11.09 9.38 5.10
CA LEU A 78 -11.17 8.11 5.83
C LEU A 78 -12.08 7.09 5.12
N TYR A 79 -13.23 7.54 4.63
CA TYR A 79 -14.09 6.69 3.80
C TYR A 79 -13.46 6.37 2.44
N GLY A 80 -12.60 7.26 1.91
CA GLY A 80 -11.84 7.04 0.68
C GLY A 80 -10.98 5.78 0.72
N ALA A 81 -10.44 5.42 1.88
CA ALA A 81 -9.69 4.19 2.09
C ALA A 81 -10.48 2.93 1.69
N ARG A 82 -11.81 2.95 1.91
CA ARG A 82 -12.73 1.84 1.59
C ARG A 82 -12.81 1.54 0.11
N HIS A 83 -12.58 2.53 -0.74
CA HIS A 83 -12.64 2.38 -2.19
C HIS A 83 -11.24 2.30 -2.80
N SER A 84 -10.32 3.16 -2.38
CA SER A 84 -8.96 3.21 -2.96
C SER A 84 -8.12 1.96 -2.66
N LEU A 85 -8.18 1.40 -1.45
CA LEU A 85 -7.35 0.23 -1.11
C LEU A 85 -7.79 -1.07 -1.82
N PRO A 86 -9.09 -1.42 -1.89
CA PRO A 86 -9.52 -2.59 -2.65
C PRO A 86 -9.23 -2.48 -4.15
N ILE A 87 -9.35 -1.28 -4.74
CA ILE A 87 -8.99 -1.04 -6.14
C ILE A 87 -7.51 -1.41 -6.37
N ALA A 88 -6.62 -0.90 -5.52
CA ALA A 88 -5.19 -1.21 -5.63
C ALA A 88 -4.90 -2.70 -5.45
N LEU A 89 -5.57 -3.37 -4.50
CA LEU A 89 -5.43 -4.81 -4.29
C LEU A 89 -5.85 -5.61 -5.52
N VAL A 90 -7.00 -5.28 -6.13
CA VAL A 90 -7.49 -5.96 -7.34
C VAL A 90 -6.51 -5.77 -8.51
N VAL A 91 -5.96 -4.57 -8.67
CA VAL A 91 -4.98 -4.30 -9.72
C VAL A 91 -3.68 -5.09 -9.49
N VAL A 92 -3.16 -5.16 -8.26
CA VAL A 92 -1.96 -5.96 -7.96
C VAL A 92 -2.21 -7.44 -8.17
N VAL A 93 -3.33 -8.00 -7.69
CA VAL A 93 -3.65 -9.41 -7.89
C VAL A 93 -3.74 -9.72 -9.39
N SER A 94 -4.38 -8.84 -10.16
CA SER A 94 -4.47 -8.99 -11.62
C SER A 94 -3.10 -8.93 -12.29
N ALA A 95 -2.25 -7.97 -11.89
CA ALA A 95 -0.88 -7.84 -12.41
C ALA A 95 -0.02 -9.07 -12.08
N VAL A 96 -0.13 -9.61 -10.87
CA VAL A 96 0.57 -10.84 -10.45
C VAL A 96 0.11 -12.04 -11.28
N ILE A 97 -1.20 -12.19 -11.52
CA ILE A 97 -1.73 -13.29 -12.36
C ILE A 97 -1.21 -13.16 -13.80
N ILE A 98 -1.33 -11.98 -14.40
CA ILE A 98 -0.88 -11.74 -15.78
C ILE A 98 0.64 -11.95 -15.89
N GLY A 99 1.40 -11.40 -14.95
CA GLY A 99 2.86 -11.56 -14.88
C GLY A 99 3.28 -13.00 -14.68
N ALA A 100 2.57 -13.77 -13.86
CA ALA A 100 2.83 -15.20 -13.65
C ALA A 100 2.56 -16.02 -14.92
N LEU A 101 1.47 -15.74 -15.64
CA LEU A 101 1.17 -16.39 -16.91
C LEU A 101 2.22 -16.07 -17.98
N ALA A 102 2.60 -14.79 -18.11
CA ALA A 102 3.65 -14.37 -19.03
C ALA A 102 5.01 -15.00 -18.67
N GLY A 103 5.34 -15.03 -17.36
CA GLY A 103 6.54 -15.67 -16.84
C GLY A 103 6.58 -17.18 -17.08
N ALA A 104 5.45 -17.86 -16.94
CA ALA A 104 5.34 -19.30 -17.25
C ALA A 104 5.62 -19.57 -18.74
N VAL A 105 5.01 -18.79 -19.65
CA VAL A 105 5.24 -18.90 -21.10
C VAL A 105 6.71 -18.64 -21.45
N ALA A 106 7.35 -17.65 -20.82
CA ALA A 106 8.77 -17.38 -20.98
C ALA A 106 9.65 -18.52 -20.44
N GLY A 107 9.29 -19.11 -19.29
CA GLY A 107 10.00 -20.22 -18.66
C GLY A 107 9.98 -21.51 -19.47
N TYR A 108 8.90 -21.79 -20.20
CA TYR A 108 8.84 -22.91 -21.16
C TYR A 108 9.88 -22.79 -22.27
N ARG A 109 10.22 -21.56 -22.71
CA ARG A 109 11.28 -21.36 -23.71
C ARG A 109 12.70 -21.47 -23.15
N GLY A 110 12.86 -21.51 -21.82
CA GLY A 110 14.16 -21.54 -21.15
C GLY A 110 14.75 -22.94 -20.94
N GLY A 111 14.04 -24.03 -21.28
CA GLY A 111 14.55 -25.41 -21.24
C GLY A 111 14.62 -26.10 -19.86
N TRP A 112 14.50 -25.35 -18.75
CA TRP A 112 14.49 -25.92 -17.39
C TRP A 112 13.23 -26.76 -17.13
N VAL A 113 12.10 -26.32 -17.68
CA VAL A 113 10.83 -27.07 -17.61
C VAL A 113 10.91 -28.34 -18.46
N ASP A 114 11.54 -28.27 -19.63
CA ASP A 114 11.73 -29.43 -20.52
C ASP A 114 12.63 -30.50 -19.88
N ALA A 115 13.69 -30.11 -19.17
CA ALA A 115 14.54 -31.04 -18.43
C ALA A 115 13.79 -31.76 -17.29
N ALA A 116 12.91 -31.04 -16.58
CA ALA A 116 12.09 -31.62 -15.51
C ALA A 116 10.99 -32.55 -16.06
N ILE A 117 10.41 -32.21 -17.22
CA ILE A 117 9.46 -33.08 -17.95
C ILE A 117 10.17 -34.34 -18.46
N ALA A 118 11.39 -34.22 -19.02
CA ALA A 118 12.19 -35.35 -19.47
C ALA A 118 12.58 -36.31 -18.33
N ALA A 119 12.71 -35.78 -17.10
CA ALA A 119 12.91 -36.56 -15.88
C ALA A 119 11.62 -37.24 -15.34
N GLY A 120 10.48 -37.14 -16.05
CA GLY A 120 9.22 -37.79 -15.70
C GLY A 120 8.40 -37.08 -14.62
N ALA A 121 8.71 -35.81 -14.31
CA ALA A 121 7.93 -35.05 -13.35
C ALA A 121 6.67 -34.45 -14.01
N GLY A 122 5.49 -34.69 -13.43
CA GLY A 122 4.24 -34.06 -13.89
C GLY A 122 4.23 -32.55 -13.61
N SER A 123 3.57 -31.77 -14.46
CA SER A 123 3.55 -30.30 -14.43
C SER A 123 3.16 -29.72 -13.06
N GLY A 124 2.18 -30.32 -12.38
CA GLY A 124 1.79 -29.92 -11.02
C GLY A 124 2.87 -30.17 -9.97
N ARG A 125 3.62 -31.29 -10.06
CA ARG A 125 4.73 -31.57 -9.15
C ARG A 125 5.86 -30.57 -9.34
N ILE A 126 6.19 -30.22 -10.57
CA ILE A 126 7.22 -29.21 -10.87
C ILE A 126 6.81 -27.85 -10.30
N LEU A 127 5.56 -27.44 -10.52
CA LEU A 127 5.02 -26.19 -10.01
C LEU A 127 5.10 -26.10 -8.48
N PHE A 128 4.48 -27.03 -7.77
CA PHE A 128 4.34 -26.94 -6.31
C PHE A 128 5.60 -27.34 -5.53
N LYS A 129 6.45 -28.22 -6.08
CA LYS A 129 7.64 -28.72 -5.36
C LYS A 129 8.93 -27.98 -5.70
N HIS A 130 9.03 -27.39 -6.89
CA HIS A 130 10.26 -26.74 -7.35
C HIS A 130 10.08 -25.26 -7.61
N ILE A 131 9.07 -24.85 -8.39
CA ILE A 131 8.92 -23.46 -8.81
C ILE A 131 8.39 -22.59 -7.66
N LEU A 132 7.25 -22.96 -7.07
CA LEU A 132 6.58 -22.16 -6.04
C LEU A 132 7.47 -21.92 -4.80
N PRO A 133 8.19 -22.92 -4.26
CA PRO A 133 9.12 -22.71 -3.15
C PRO A 133 10.38 -21.92 -3.51
N LEU A 134 10.70 -21.77 -4.79
CA LEU A 134 11.85 -20.99 -5.24
C LEU A 134 11.48 -19.51 -5.47
N CYS A 135 10.27 -19.24 -5.96
CA CYS A 135 9.84 -17.88 -6.29
C CYS A 135 8.99 -17.18 -5.23
N TRP A 136 8.49 -17.88 -4.19
CA TRP A 136 7.59 -17.24 -3.20
C TRP A 136 8.23 -16.02 -2.52
N THR A 137 9.51 -16.09 -2.17
CA THR A 137 10.24 -15.00 -1.52
C THR A 137 10.35 -13.76 -2.40
N PRO A 138 10.93 -13.83 -3.62
CA PRO A 138 10.99 -12.66 -4.49
C PRO A 138 9.58 -12.17 -4.90
N VAL A 139 8.62 -13.07 -5.12
CA VAL A 139 7.23 -12.66 -5.44
C VAL A 139 6.60 -11.87 -4.29
N LEU A 140 6.80 -12.31 -3.04
CA LEU A 140 6.25 -11.63 -1.87
C LEU A 140 6.83 -10.22 -1.71
N ILE A 141 8.16 -10.09 -1.83
CA ILE A 141 8.86 -8.80 -1.73
C ILE A 141 8.39 -7.87 -2.87
N SER A 142 8.44 -8.33 -4.13
CA SER A 142 8.03 -7.54 -5.28
C SER A 142 6.57 -7.10 -5.18
N ALA A 143 5.66 -8.01 -4.81
CA ALA A 143 4.24 -7.69 -4.67
C ALA A 143 3.99 -6.59 -3.63
N THR A 144 4.72 -6.59 -2.50
CA THR A 144 4.59 -5.54 -1.50
C THR A 144 5.11 -4.19 -1.97
N MET A 145 6.21 -4.16 -2.73
CA MET A 145 6.75 -2.91 -3.29
C MET A 145 5.90 -2.39 -4.46
N ASP A 146 5.34 -3.28 -5.27
CA ASP A 146 4.48 -2.95 -6.41
C ASP A 146 3.15 -2.33 -5.95
N LEU A 147 2.64 -2.69 -4.76
CA LEU A 147 1.43 -2.08 -4.20
C LEU A 147 1.54 -0.55 -4.10
N GLY A 148 2.69 -0.02 -3.68
CA GLY A 148 2.91 1.42 -3.62
C GLY A 148 2.78 2.10 -4.99
N GLN A 149 3.39 1.50 -6.02
CA GLN A 149 3.29 2.03 -7.39
C GLN A 149 1.86 1.93 -7.94
N VAL A 150 1.18 0.81 -7.69
CA VAL A 150 -0.19 0.59 -8.16
C VAL A 150 -1.17 1.57 -7.53
N ILE A 151 -1.02 1.90 -6.25
CA ILE A 151 -1.86 2.93 -5.60
C ILE A 151 -1.66 4.29 -6.28
N LEU A 152 -0.42 4.68 -6.56
CA LEU A 152 -0.12 5.93 -7.26
C LEU A 152 -0.69 5.94 -8.69
N LEU A 153 -0.57 4.84 -9.43
CA LEU A 153 -1.13 4.71 -10.78
C LEU A 153 -2.66 4.77 -10.76
N ALA A 154 -3.31 4.06 -9.84
CA ALA A 154 -4.77 4.07 -9.69
C ALA A 154 -5.27 5.49 -9.33
N ALA A 155 -4.60 6.16 -8.40
CA ALA A 155 -4.91 7.54 -8.05
C ALA A 155 -4.70 8.50 -9.23
N SER A 156 -3.63 8.31 -10.01
CA SER A 156 -3.34 9.11 -11.21
C SER A 156 -4.40 8.91 -12.30
N LEU A 157 -4.86 7.68 -12.48
CA LEU A 157 -5.93 7.35 -13.42
C LEU A 157 -7.26 7.98 -12.99
N SER A 158 -7.56 7.90 -11.69
CA SER A 158 -8.74 8.53 -11.09
C SER A 158 -8.68 10.05 -11.16
N PHE A 159 -7.48 10.63 -11.02
CA PHE A 159 -7.26 12.06 -11.17
C PHE A 159 -7.66 12.59 -12.56
N ILE A 160 -7.44 11.80 -13.60
CA ILE A 160 -7.79 12.14 -15.00
C ILE A 160 -9.27 11.81 -15.30
N GLY A 161 -10.02 11.26 -14.34
CA GLY A 161 -11.45 10.94 -14.48
C GLY A 161 -11.74 9.54 -15.01
N LEU A 162 -10.73 8.67 -15.08
CA LEU A 162 -10.87 7.26 -15.50
C LEU A 162 -11.05 6.30 -14.31
N GLY A 163 -11.22 6.84 -13.10
CA GLY A 163 -11.42 6.10 -11.85
C GLY A 163 -12.84 6.22 -11.30
N ALA A 164 -12.97 6.16 -9.97
CA ALA A 164 -14.26 6.31 -9.31
C ALA A 164 -14.82 7.72 -9.51
N THR A 165 -16.06 7.81 -9.97
CA THR A 165 -16.70 9.10 -10.24
C THR A 165 -17.34 9.67 -8.96
N PRO A 166 -17.23 10.99 -8.69
CA PRO A 166 -17.99 11.64 -7.62
C PRO A 166 -19.50 11.30 -7.71
N PRO A 167 -20.21 11.09 -6.59
CA PRO A 167 -19.92 11.59 -5.25
C PRO A 167 -19.11 10.63 -4.36
N THR A 168 -18.75 9.43 -4.84
CA THR A 168 -18.05 8.44 -4.02
C THR A 168 -16.71 8.99 -3.51
N PRO A 169 -16.39 8.85 -2.22
CA PRO A 169 -15.08 9.24 -1.71
C PRO A 169 -14.02 8.26 -2.22
N GLU A 170 -13.11 8.76 -3.05
CA GLU A 170 -11.95 8.02 -3.56
C GLU A 170 -10.79 9.02 -3.66
N TRP A 171 -9.61 8.65 -3.15
CA TRP A 171 -8.51 9.60 -2.97
C TRP A 171 -8.05 10.29 -4.26
N GLY A 172 -7.91 9.59 -5.38
CA GLY A 172 -7.50 10.20 -6.65
C GLY A 172 -8.52 11.21 -7.18
N SER A 173 -9.82 10.89 -7.12
CA SER A 173 -10.90 11.80 -7.52
C SER A 173 -10.99 13.04 -6.61
N MET A 174 -10.69 12.90 -5.32
CA MET A 174 -10.63 14.01 -4.37
C MET A 174 -9.44 14.93 -4.64
N ILE A 175 -8.30 14.38 -5.05
CA ILE A 175 -7.15 15.19 -5.47
C ILE A 175 -7.49 15.96 -6.76
N ALA A 176 -8.22 15.37 -7.70
CA ALA A 176 -8.70 16.08 -8.89
C ALA A 176 -9.62 17.25 -8.54
N GLU A 177 -10.54 17.04 -7.59
CA GLU A 177 -11.40 18.11 -7.07
C GLU A 177 -10.57 19.26 -6.47
N GLY A 178 -9.53 18.94 -5.69
CA GLY A 178 -8.61 19.92 -5.11
C GLY A 178 -7.72 20.63 -6.14
N ALA A 179 -7.34 19.97 -7.24
CA ALA A 179 -6.53 20.59 -8.29
C ALA A 179 -7.26 21.71 -9.04
N VAL A 180 -8.58 21.60 -9.20
CA VAL A 180 -9.41 22.70 -9.75
C VAL A 180 -9.60 23.83 -8.72
N HIS A 181 -9.52 23.51 -7.43
CA HIS A 181 -9.68 24.43 -6.32
C HIS A 181 -8.34 24.76 -5.65
N PHE A 182 -7.34 25.15 -6.44
CA PHE A 182 -5.95 25.30 -5.98
C PHE A 182 -5.77 26.19 -4.72
N TYR A 183 -6.56 27.26 -4.58
CA TYR A 183 -6.52 28.12 -3.38
C TYR A 183 -7.01 27.41 -2.11
N ASN A 184 -7.84 26.38 -2.24
CA ASN A 184 -8.41 25.58 -1.17
C ASN A 184 -7.58 24.30 -0.97
N TRP A 185 -6.31 24.48 -0.66
CA TRP A 185 -5.29 23.41 -0.54
C TRP A 185 -5.70 22.24 0.36
N TRP A 186 -6.55 22.49 1.37
CA TRP A 186 -7.00 21.47 2.31
C TRP A 186 -7.80 20.34 1.66
N ILE A 187 -8.48 20.59 0.53
CA ILE A 187 -9.25 19.59 -0.23
C ILE A 187 -8.36 18.45 -0.71
N ALA A 188 -7.17 18.77 -1.20
CA ALA A 188 -6.20 17.78 -1.69
C ALA A 188 -5.28 17.25 -0.59
N MET A 189 -5.10 17.98 0.52
CA MET A 189 -4.16 17.57 1.57
C MET A 189 -4.53 16.23 2.20
N GLY A 190 -5.79 16.04 2.61
CA GLY A 190 -6.28 14.80 3.22
C GLY A 190 -5.98 13.55 2.38
N PRO A 191 -6.53 13.44 1.16
CA PRO A 191 -6.26 12.30 0.28
C PRO A 191 -4.79 12.19 -0.15
N GLY A 192 -4.08 13.31 -0.30
CA GLY A 192 -2.65 13.33 -0.63
C GLY A 192 -1.78 12.70 0.47
N LEU A 193 -2.03 13.06 1.74
CA LEU A 193 -1.36 12.45 2.88
C LEU A 193 -1.74 10.98 3.04
N ALA A 194 -2.97 10.60 2.72
CA ALA A 194 -3.40 9.22 2.75
C ALA A 194 -2.61 8.35 1.75
N ILE A 195 -2.53 8.79 0.50
CA ILE A 195 -1.73 8.12 -0.53
C ILE A 195 -0.24 8.09 -0.15
N LEU A 196 0.31 9.21 0.30
CA LEU A 196 1.72 9.26 0.69
C LEU A 196 2.04 8.26 1.81
N THR A 197 1.24 8.26 2.87
CA THR A 197 1.50 7.42 4.03
C THR A 197 1.32 5.94 3.70
N ILE A 198 0.26 5.55 3.00
CA ILE A 198 0.06 4.14 2.64
C ILE A 198 1.15 3.62 1.70
N VAL A 199 1.61 4.42 0.74
CA VAL A 199 2.68 4.04 -0.20
C VAL A 199 3.99 3.85 0.55
N LEU A 200 4.35 4.78 1.45
CA LEU A 200 5.51 4.61 2.33
C LEU A 200 5.36 3.38 3.22
N GLY A 201 4.16 3.12 3.73
CA GLY A 201 3.90 1.97 4.59
C GLY A 201 4.17 0.64 3.89
N PHE A 202 3.68 0.47 2.66
CA PHE A 202 3.96 -0.72 1.86
C PHE A 202 5.43 -0.84 1.45
N ASN A 203 6.08 0.26 1.07
CA ASN A 203 7.51 0.25 0.74
C ASN A 203 8.36 -0.20 1.94
N PHE A 204 8.09 0.33 3.14
CA PHE A 204 8.82 -0.08 4.35
C PHE A 204 8.57 -1.53 4.75
N ILE A 205 7.36 -2.05 4.53
CA ILE A 205 7.08 -3.47 4.72
C ILE A 205 7.89 -4.31 3.72
N GLY A 206 7.91 -3.91 2.45
CA GLY A 206 8.68 -4.59 1.41
C GLY A 206 10.18 -4.62 1.70
N ASP A 207 10.74 -3.51 2.14
CA ASP A 207 12.15 -3.43 2.56
C ASP A 207 12.42 -4.33 3.78
N GLY A 208 11.55 -4.32 4.80
CA GLY A 208 11.70 -5.19 5.97
C GLY A 208 11.58 -6.68 5.63
N LEU A 209 10.70 -7.05 4.69
CA LEU A 209 10.61 -8.42 4.17
C LEU A 209 11.88 -8.80 3.39
N ARG A 210 12.39 -7.89 2.56
CA ARG A 210 13.62 -8.08 1.81
C ARG A 210 14.80 -8.34 2.74
N ASP A 211 14.94 -7.53 3.79
CA ASP A 211 16.01 -7.68 4.78
C ASP A 211 15.90 -9.00 5.55
N TYR A 212 14.69 -9.46 5.87
CA TYR A 212 14.46 -10.75 6.53
C TYR A 212 14.89 -11.94 5.65
N PHE A 213 14.70 -11.84 4.34
CA PHE A 213 14.99 -12.90 3.40
C PHE A 213 16.40 -12.86 2.79
N ASP A 214 17.16 -11.78 2.98
CA ASP A 214 18.53 -11.68 2.46
C ASP A 214 19.49 -12.64 3.20
N PRO A 215 20.06 -13.67 2.53
CA PRO A 215 20.98 -14.62 3.15
C PRO A 215 22.32 -14.01 3.54
N ARG A 216 22.68 -12.83 3.03
CA ARG A 216 23.99 -12.19 3.27
C ARG A 216 24.11 -11.50 4.64
N SER A 217 23.02 -11.45 5.42
CA SER A 217 23.03 -10.88 6.77
C SER A 217 23.40 -11.87 7.90
N LYS A 218 23.69 -13.14 7.57
CA LYS A 218 24.06 -14.19 8.54
C LYS A 218 25.52 -14.58 8.44
#